data_AF-A0A1M5JLP8-F1
#
_entry.id   AF-A0A1M5JLP8-F1
#
_cell.length_a   1.000
_cell.length_b   1.000
_cell.length_c   1.000
_cell.angle_alpha   90.00
_cell.angle_beta   90.00
_cell.angle_gamma   90.00
#
_symmetry.space_group_name_H-M   'P 1'
#
loop_
_entity.id
_entity.type
_entity.pdbx_description
1 polymer ?
#
loop_
_entity_poly.entity_id
_entity_poly.type
_entity_poly.pdbx_seq_one_letter_code
_entity_poly.pdbx_strand_id
1 'polypeptide(L)'
;MNDHTDPEKFARTAFADGPRLLADIGATHARFALQTAPGVFRSVRVLRCDDFEGIVPLLRFYLSDHDDATLHHAALAVANPVNGDQVRMTNRDWQFSTDAVRRELGLQTLLIVNDFTALAMAIPGLRPEDLMKVGGGAPAGNAVVGVLGPGTGLGVSGVIPTADGFVTLGSEGGHVNFAPADEREFAILQFAWQEWPHVSNERLISGPGMEIIYRALAHRNGVKAPPRSSPDIISGALDERDALCLEVLDCFCGMLGGAAANLAVTLGSFGGVFIGGGIVPRMGEWFAQSQFRARFEAKGRFSSYLADIPTYVITTPNPAFHGVATILSEHLRGRSGANTLMERIGHLQHELTPAEQRVATLVLEHPRLVLNEPIAGIARLAEVSQPTVIRFCRSLGFLGLADFKLKFASSLTGAIPVRHSQVRTGDSTHDVSAKVIDNTVSAILKFRDQLDVRSIDRAIELLTRAKRVEFYALGNSRVVALDGQHKFFRFRIPTASYGDSHLFTLAAELLQPGDVVVAISNSGRLPELLTAVEAARAAGADVIAITSSGSPLAKKASVCLAVDHAEDSTTFLSMISRVLQLLLIDILSVGISLDGRGERDDAAGTDQHHMLISHLGS
;
A
#
# COMPACT_ATOMS: atom_id res chain seq x y z
N MET A 1 3.76 -32.87 13.68
CA MET A 1 5.23 -32.98 13.73
C MET A 1 5.78 -31.64 13.27
N ASN A 2 6.48 -30.95 14.17
CA ASN A 2 6.74 -29.51 14.13
C ASN A 2 7.29 -29.01 12.79
N ASP A 3 6.52 -28.12 12.16
CA ASP A 3 6.94 -27.32 11.00
C ASP A 3 7.66 -26.08 11.52
N HIS A 4 8.94 -26.25 11.86
CA HIS A 4 9.84 -25.12 12.07
C HIS A 4 10.47 -24.77 10.71
N THR A 5 9.86 -23.83 9.98
CA THR A 5 10.57 -23.09 8.94
C THR A 5 11.77 -22.41 9.58
N ASP A 6 12.96 -22.87 9.23
CA ASP A 6 14.25 -22.40 9.73
C ASP A 6 14.42 -20.88 9.51
N PRO A 7 14.36 -20.04 10.56
CA PRO A 7 14.36 -18.57 10.45
C PRO A 7 15.62 -18.02 9.79
N GLU A 8 16.75 -18.74 9.89
CA GLU A 8 18.02 -18.34 9.30
C GLU A 8 18.02 -18.38 7.76
N LYS A 9 17.22 -19.27 7.15
CA LYS A 9 17.13 -19.36 5.68
C LYS A 9 16.34 -18.20 5.07
N PHE A 10 15.33 -17.69 5.76
CA PHE A 10 14.56 -16.50 5.33
C PHE A 10 15.38 -15.21 5.54
N ALA A 11 16.23 -15.18 6.57
CA ALA A 11 17.12 -14.06 6.85
C ALA A 11 18.19 -13.84 5.77
N ARG A 12 18.75 -14.93 5.21
CA ARG A 12 19.78 -14.85 4.14
C ARG A 12 19.23 -14.43 2.78
N THR A 13 17.97 -14.73 2.48
CA THR A 13 17.33 -14.41 1.18
C THR A 13 16.76 -13.00 1.09
N ALA A 14 16.34 -12.41 2.21
CA ALA A 14 15.75 -11.06 2.22
C ALA A 14 16.77 -9.92 2.07
N PHE A 15 18.07 -10.20 2.22
CA PHE A 15 19.17 -9.22 2.17
C PHE A 15 20.25 -9.62 1.15
N ALA A 16 19.91 -10.48 0.20
CA ALA A 16 20.84 -10.97 -0.82
C ALA A 16 21.28 -9.86 -1.80
N ASP A 17 20.51 -8.79 -1.87
CA ASP A 17 20.74 -7.56 -2.64
C ASP A 17 21.51 -6.49 -1.83
N GLY A 18 21.95 -6.81 -0.62
CA GLY A 18 22.74 -5.92 0.23
C GLY A 18 21.99 -5.41 1.46
N PRO A 19 22.66 -4.60 2.31
CA PRO A 19 22.03 -4.01 3.47
C PRO A 19 20.94 -3.00 3.08
N ARG A 20 19.99 -2.79 3.99
CA ARG A 20 18.92 -1.79 3.81
C ARG A 20 19.19 -0.58 4.68
N LEU A 21 19.05 0.63 4.13
CA LEU A 21 19.22 1.87 4.89
C LEU A 21 17.95 2.19 5.67
N LEU A 22 18.06 2.30 6.99
CA LEU A 22 16.97 2.71 7.87
C LEU A 22 17.32 4.04 8.53
N ALA A 23 16.32 4.91 8.69
CA ALA A 23 16.50 6.16 9.43
C ALA A 23 15.28 6.53 10.27
N ASP A 24 15.54 7.28 11.34
CA ASP A 24 14.58 7.98 12.18
C ASP A 24 15.01 9.45 12.28
N ILE A 25 14.31 10.32 11.57
CA ILE A 25 14.67 11.72 11.34
C ILE A 25 13.70 12.62 12.08
N GLY A 26 14.16 13.18 13.18
CA GLY A 26 13.44 14.20 13.95
C GLY A 26 13.83 15.63 13.56
N ALA A 27 13.31 16.59 14.32
CA ALA A 27 13.63 18.00 14.14
C ALA A 27 15.11 18.30 14.44
N THR A 28 15.70 17.74 15.51
CA THR A 28 17.06 18.10 15.95
C THR A 28 18.12 17.05 15.62
N HIS A 29 17.73 15.78 15.59
CA HIS A 29 18.64 14.67 15.37
C HIS A 29 18.06 13.68 14.36
N ALA A 30 18.94 13.08 13.58
CA ALA A 30 18.65 11.95 12.70
C ALA A 30 19.46 10.74 13.15
N ARG A 31 18.80 9.60 13.30
CA ARG A 31 19.42 8.31 13.61
C ARG A 31 19.40 7.44 12.38
N PHE A 32 20.51 6.82 12.06
CA PHE A 32 20.68 5.93 10.92
C PHE A 32 21.13 4.57 11.37
N ALA A 33 20.78 3.54 10.59
CA ALA A 33 21.32 2.21 10.70
C ALA A 33 21.31 1.50 9.35
N LEU A 34 22.23 0.55 9.17
CA LEU A 34 22.16 -0.44 8.09
C LEU A 34 21.59 -1.75 8.63
N GLN A 35 20.49 -2.21 8.04
CA GLN A 35 19.93 -3.51 8.35
C GLN A 35 20.58 -4.58 7.48
N THR A 36 21.34 -5.49 8.11
CA THR A 36 22.07 -6.57 7.39
C THR A 36 21.37 -7.92 7.43
N ALA A 37 20.41 -8.08 8.34
CA ALA A 37 19.54 -9.25 8.47
C ALA A 37 18.26 -8.85 9.25
N PRO A 38 17.21 -9.68 9.29
CA PRO A 38 16.01 -9.40 10.09
C PRO A 38 16.38 -9.11 11.55
N GLY A 39 16.00 -7.94 12.05
CA GLY A 39 16.32 -7.49 13.41
C GLY A 39 17.80 -7.18 13.69
N VAL A 40 18.71 -7.26 12.70
CA VAL A 40 20.14 -6.96 12.88
C VAL A 40 20.47 -5.60 12.29
N PHE A 41 20.68 -4.61 13.16
CA PHE A 41 21.06 -3.25 12.80
C PHE A 41 22.54 -3.01 13.09
N ARG A 42 23.28 -2.51 12.11
CA ARG A 42 24.70 -2.16 12.20
C ARG A 42 24.91 -0.69 11.87
N SER A 43 26.10 -0.19 12.20
CA SER A 43 26.53 1.18 11.89
C SER A 43 25.58 2.25 12.44
N VAL A 44 25.00 2.01 13.62
CA VAL A 44 24.07 2.96 14.22
C VAL A 44 24.78 4.29 14.49
N ARG A 45 24.30 5.37 13.87
CA ARG A 45 24.89 6.71 14.01
C ARG A 45 23.80 7.74 14.26
N VAL A 46 24.08 8.68 15.16
CA VAL A 46 23.22 9.84 15.43
C VAL A 46 23.93 11.08 14.90
N LEU A 47 23.25 11.82 14.04
CA LEU A 47 23.72 13.05 13.43
C LEU A 47 22.83 14.21 13.87
N ARG A 48 23.41 15.41 14.04
CA ARG A 48 22.64 16.62 14.32
C ARG A 48 22.12 17.18 13.00
N CYS A 49 20.82 17.46 12.93
CA CYS A 49 20.22 17.96 11.69
C CYS A 49 20.71 19.38 11.33
N ASP A 50 21.08 20.20 12.33
CA ASP A 50 21.59 21.56 12.09
C ASP A 50 22.94 21.61 11.35
N ASP A 51 23.66 20.49 11.30
CA ASP A 51 24.95 20.41 10.60
C ASP A 51 24.76 20.26 9.06
N PHE A 52 23.51 20.20 8.57
CA PHE A 52 23.18 19.92 7.17
C PHE A 52 22.08 20.85 6.63
N GLU A 53 22.22 21.29 5.38
CA GLU A 53 21.24 22.15 4.70
C GLU A 53 19.97 21.40 4.27
N GLY A 54 20.00 20.07 4.25
CA GLY A 54 18.88 19.24 3.79
C GLY A 54 19.09 17.75 3.96
N ILE A 55 18.06 16.98 3.60
CA ILE A 55 18.06 15.52 3.77
C ILE A 55 19.09 14.81 2.88
N VAL A 56 19.37 15.32 1.67
CA VAL A 56 20.30 14.69 0.73
C VAL A 56 21.76 14.81 1.22
N PRO A 57 22.28 16.00 1.58
CA PRO A 57 23.59 16.12 2.21
C PRO A 57 23.75 15.25 3.46
N LEU A 58 22.71 15.20 4.32
CA LEU A 58 22.69 14.34 5.51
C LEU A 58 22.84 12.86 5.15
N LEU A 59 22.06 12.36 4.19
CA LEU A 59 22.09 10.96 3.76
C LEU A 59 23.45 10.61 3.14
N ARG A 60 23.99 11.47 2.26
CA ARG A 60 25.31 11.26 1.66
C ARG A 60 26.43 11.22 2.69
N PHE A 61 26.38 12.09 3.68
CA PHE A 61 27.38 12.11 4.76
C PHE A 61 27.36 10.83 5.59
N TYR A 62 26.17 10.27 5.89
CA TYR A 62 26.10 8.97 6.55
C TYR A 62 26.64 7.86 5.64
N LEU A 63 26.33 7.91 4.35
CA LEU A 63 26.71 6.87 3.38
C LEU A 63 28.19 6.89 2.99
N SER A 64 28.90 8.01 3.11
CA SER A 64 30.33 8.10 2.78
C SER A 64 31.22 7.20 3.66
N ASP A 65 30.73 6.80 4.84
CA ASP A 65 31.42 5.85 5.70
C ASP A 65 31.20 4.38 5.26
N HIS A 66 30.37 4.16 4.24
CA HIS A 66 29.84 2.85 3.81
C HIS A 66 29.86 2.70 2.28
N ASP A 67 30.82 3.33 1.60
CA ASP A 67 30.98 3.28 0.13
C ASP A 67 31.19 1.86 -0.42
N ASP A 68 31.57 0.91 0.44
CA ASP A 68 31.73 -0.52 0.13
C ASP A 68 30.40 -1.29 0.09
N ALA A 69 29.31 -0.72 0.62
CA ALA A 69 28.01 -1.35 0.66
C ALA A 69 27.12 -0.92 -0.51
N THR A 70 26.71 -1.88 -1.34
CA THR A 70 25.67 -1.64 -2.35
C THR A 70 24.30 -1.56 -1.68
N LEU A 71 23.65 -0.40 -1.76
CA LEU A 71 22.32 -0.15 -1.18
C LEU A 71 21.27 -0.03 -2.28
N HIS A 72 20.24 -0.86 -2.24
CA HIS A 72 19.11 -0.77 -3.18
C HIS A 72 17.82 -0.27 -2.53
N HIS A 73 17.71 -0.40 -1.21
CA HIS A 73 16.46 -0.21 -0.49
C HIS A 73 16.66 0.62 0.77
N ALA A 74 15.78 1.60 0.97
CA ALA A 74 15.77 2.43 2.15
C ALA A 74 14.35 2.68 2.68
N ALA A 75 14.22 2.84 3.99
CA ALA A 75 13.00 3.31 4.63
C ALA A 75 13.31 4.28 5.76
N LEU A 76 12.70 5.46 5.72
CA LEU A 76 12.97 6.57 6.62
C LEU A 76 11.69 6.95 7.36
N ALA A 77 11.76 7.01 8.68
CA ALA A 77 10.77 7.64 9.53
C ALA A 77 11.10 9.13 9.64
N VAL A 78 10.11 10.00 9.47
CA VAL A 78 10.25 11.46 9.58
C VAL A 78 9.16 11.99 10.52
N ALA A 79 9.53 12.88 11.45
CA ALA A 79 8.60 13.56 12.35
C ALA A 79 7.73 14.60 11.62
N ASN A 80 6.86 14.11 10.72
CA ASN A 80 5.99 14.92 9.88
C ASN A 80 4.82 14.12 9.30
N PRO A 81 3.69 14.75 8.95
CA PRO A 81 2.72 14.15 8.04
C PRO A 81 3.37 13.85 6.68
N VAL A 82 3.15 12.67 6.12
CA VAL A 82 3.67 12.29 4.80
C VAL A 82 2.50 11.96 3.89
N ASN A 83 2.22 12.86 2.94
CA ASN A 83 1.15 12.69 1.94
C ASN A 83 1.71 12.90 0.53
N GLY A 84 1.79 11.80 -0.23
CA GLY A 84 2.34 11.84 -1.59
C GLY A 84 3.86 11.99 -1.60
N ASP A 85 4.38 12.52 -2.71
CA ASP A 85 5.83 12.57 -2.96
C ASP A 85 6.55 13.69 -2.18
N GLN A 86 5.88 14.83 -1.96
CA GLN A 86 6.46 16.02 -1.35
C GLN A 86 6.35 15.97 0.18
N VAL A 87 7.49 16.12 0.86
CA VAL A 87 7.58 16.20 2.32
C VAL A 87 8.05 17.59 2.72
N ARG A 88 7.32 18.22 3.65
CA ARG A 88 7.69 19.51 4.26
C ARG A 88 7.64 19.37 5.77
N MET A 89 8.79 19.42 6.43
CA MET A 89 8.87 19.22 7.87
C MET A 89 8.19 20.36 8.65
N THR A 90 7.44 20.04 9.70
CA THR A 90 6.71 21.03 10.53
C THR A 90 7.65 21.80 11.46
N ASN A 91 8.65 21.10 12.02
CA ASN A 91 9.58 21.62 13.03
C ASN A 91 11.01 21.85 12.49
N ARG A 92 11.18 21.87 11.15
CA ARG A 92 12.41 22.18 10.43
C ARG A 92 12.08 22.70 9.04
N ASP A 93 12.95 23.51 8.45
CA ASP A 93 12.80 24.13 7.13
C ASP A 93 13.04 23.20 5.93
N TRP A 94 13.33 21.92 6.16
CA TRP A 94 13.59 20.95 5.10
C TRP A 94 12.34 20.59 4.30
N GLN A 95 12.51 20.60 2.97
CA GLN A 95 11.50 20.24 1.99
C GLN A 95 12.14 19.42 0.87
N PHE A 96 11.51 18.31 0.50
CA PHE A 96 12.06 17.43 -0.52
C PHE A 96 11.00 16.54 -1.18
N SER A 97 11.31 16.07 -2.39
CA SER A 97 10.60 15.01 -3.10
C SER A 97 11.20 13.66 -2.73
N THR A 98 10.35 12.70 -2.35
CA THR A 98 10.77 11.34 -2.05
C THR A 98 11.43 10.69 -3.27
N ASP A 99 10.83 10.82 -4.45
CA ASP A 99 11.38 10.24 -5.68
C ASP A 99 12.66 10.93 -6.15
N ALA A 100 12.81 12.24 -5.92
CA ALA A 100 14.07 12.94 -6.21
C ALA A 100 15.22 12.40 -5.33
N VAL A 101 15.00 12.26 -4.02
CA VAL A 101 15.99 11.67 -3.10
C VAL A 101 16.32 10.23 -3.50
N ARG A 102 15.31 9.44 -3.88
CA ARG A 102 15.50 8.06 -4.35
C ARG A 102 16.43 8.00 -5.56
N ARG A 103 16.18 8.81 -6.58
CA ARG A 103 17.00 8.86 -7.81
C ARG A 103 18.41 9.35 -7.50
N GLU A 104 18.54 10.37 -6.66
CA GLU A 104 19.81 10.98 -6.33
C GLU A 104 20.74 10.04 -5.54
N LEU A 105 20.18 9.13 -4.75
CA LEU A 105 20.91 8.09 -4.03
C LEU A 105 21.02 6.77 -4.80
N GLY A 106 20.49 6.69 -6.03
CA GLY A 106 20.53 5.46 -6.84
C GLY A 106 19.71 4.29 -6.27
N LEU A 107 18.73 4.58 -5.41
CA LEU A 107 17.92 3.56 -4.75
C LEU A 107 16.84 3.02 -5.69
N GLN A 108 16.59 1.71 -5.64
CA GLN A 108 15.43 1.10 -6.30
C GLN A 108 14.14 1.41 -5.53
N THR A 109 14.23 1.40 -4.19
CA THR A 109 13.10 1.65 -3.30
C THR A 109 13.52 2.63 -2.21
N LEU A 110 12.74 3.68 -2.03
CA LEU A 110 12.81 4.58 -0.89
C LEU A 110 11.39 4.78 -0.35
N LEU A 111 11.17 4.42 0.90
CA LEU A 111 9.91 4.67 1.60
C LEU A 111 10.14 5.75 2.64
N ILE A 112 9.23 6.73 2.69
CA ILE A 112 9.22 7.76 3.72
C ILE A 112 7.88 7.70 4.41
N VAL A 113 7.91 7.61 5.74
CA VAL A 113 6.72 7.45 6.56
C VAL A 113 6.80 8.38 7.77
N ASN A 114 5.64 8.66 8.36
CA ASN A 114 5.59 9.33 9.64
C ASN A 114 6.26 8.47 10.74
N ASP A 115 6.93 9.12 11.70
CA ASP A 115 7.64 8.49 12.81
C ASP A 115 6.74 7.69 13.75
N PHE A 116 5.52 8.15 14.01
CA PHE A 116 4.54 7.42 14.80
C PHE A 116 3.87 6.29 14.02
N THR A 117 3.76 6.41 12.70
CA THR A 117 3.43 5.27 11.84
C THR A 117 4.50 4.19 11.94
N ALA A 118 5.79 4.56 11.89
CA ALA A 118 6.88 3.60 12.09
C ALA A 118 6.83 2.98 13.49
N LEU A 119 6.65 3.77 14.55
CA LEU A 119 6.53 3.26 15.91
C LEU A 119 5.36 2.27 16.05
N ALA A 120 4.19 2.59 15.50
CA ALA A 120 3.03 1.70 15.51
C ALA A 120 3.32 0.39 14.75
N MET A 121 4.04 0.46 13.63
CA MET A 121 4.46 -0.72 12.87
C MET A 121 5.45 -1.62 13.62
N ALA A 122 6.16 -1.10 14.63
CA ALA A 122 7.08 -1.89 15.44
C ALA A 122 6.35 -2.76 16.49
N ILE A 123 5.19 -2.31 16.97
CA ILE A 123 4.51 -2.89 18.16
C ILE A 123 4.27 -4.39 18.05
N PRO A 124 3.74 -4.94 16.94
CA PRO A 124 3.48 -6.38 16.86
C PRO A 124 4.74 -7.26 16.95
N GLY A 125 5.92 -6.67 16.72
CA GLY A 125 7.21 -7.37 16.84
C GLY A 125 7.91 -7.20 18.19
N LEU A 126 7.38 -6.36 19.10
CA LEU A 126 7.99 -6.13 20.41
C LEU A 126 7.81 -7.33 21.34
N ARG A 127 8.85 -7.62 22.11
CA ARG A 127 8.86 -8.70 23.10
C ARG A 127 8.54 -8.17 24.50
N PRO A 128 8.20 -9.05 25.45
CA PRO A 128 8.02 -8.63 26.84
C PRO A 128 9.23 -7.89 27.43
N GLU A 129 10.47 -8.22 27.01
CA GLU A 129 11.68 -7.50 27.44
C GLU A 129 11.79 -6.06 26.90
N ASP A 130 11.08 -5.74 25.81
CA ASP A 130 11.06 -4.42 25.17
C ASP A 130 10.04 -3.46 25.83
N LEU A 131 9.30 -3.94 26.84
CA LEU A 131 8.13 -3.28 27.39
C LEU A 131 8.16 -3.25 28.93
N MET A 132 7.91 -2.07 29.50
CA MET A 132 7.60 -1.92 30.91
C MET A 132 6.09 -1.76 31.08
N LYS A 133 5.42 -2.73 31.71
CA LYS A 133 3.98 -2.64 31.98
C LYS A 133 3.70 -1.64 33.10
N VAL A 134 2.70 -0.79 32.89
CA VAL A 134 2.21 0.16 33.89
C VAL A 134 0.73 -0.15 34.15
N GLY A 135 0.37 -0.42 35.40
CA GLY A 135 -1.00 -0.78 35.77
C GLY A 135 -1.44 -2.22 35.47
N GLY A 136 -2.74 -2.46 35.53
CA GLY A 136 -3.39 -3.76 35.41
C GLY A 136 -3.71 -4.20 33.97
N GLY A 137 -4.75 -5.01 33.83
CA GLY A 137 -5.28 -5.45 32.53
C GLY A 137 -4.47 -6.53 31.81
N ALA A 138 -5.04 -7.06 30.73
CA ALA A 138 -4.38 -8.02 29.84
C ALA A 138 -4.81 -7.72 28.40
N PRO A 139 -3.89 -7.82 27.42
CA PRO A 139 -4.21 -7.48 26.05
C PRO A 139 -5.19 -8.50 25.47
N ALA A 140 -6.27 -8.02 24.87
CA ALA A 140 -7.17 -8.87 24.10
C ALA A 140 -6.51 -9.26 22.77
N GLY A 141 -6.59 -10.53 22.39
CA GLY A 141 -6.09 -11.01 21.11
C GLY A 141 -6.87 -10.38 19.95
N ASN A 142 -6.15 -10.02 18.89
CA ASN A 142 -6.73 -9.42 17.67
C ASN A 142 -7.59 -8.17 17.94
N ALA A 143 -7.17 -7.34 18.89
CA ALA A 143 -7.83 -6.08 19.24
C ALA A 143 -6.98 -4.85 18.85
N VAL A 144 -7.65 -3.69 18.73
CA VAL A 144 -7.00 -2.42 18.40
C VAL A 144 -6.02 -2.03 19.49
N VAL A 145 -4.89 -1.44 19.08
CA VAL A 145 -3.87 -0.88 19.97
C VAL A 145 -3.81 0.63 19.76
N GLY A 146 -3.72 1.39 20.86
CA GLY A 146 -3.44 2.82 20.83
C GLY A 146 -1.96 3.11 21.07
N VAL A 147 -1.41 4.12 20.41
CA VAL A 147 -0.01 4.54 20.57
C VAL A 147 0.03 6.04 20.78
N LEU A 148 0.75 6.49 21.81
CA LEU A 148 1.08 7.90 22.00
C LEU A 148 2.47 8.03 22.59
N GLY A 149 3.15 9.15 22.37
CA GLY A 149 4.53 9.29 22.83
C GLY A 149 4.99 10.72 22.93
N PRO A 150 5.27 11.24 24.14
CA PRO A 150 5.81 12.57 24.28
C PRO A 150 7.32 12.61 23.97
N GLY A 151 7.70 13.58 23.15
CA GLY A 151 9.06 13.90 22.74
C GLY A 151 9.19 15.41 22.53
N THR A 152 9.79 15.85 21.42
CA THR A 152 9.75 17.27 21.02
C THR A 152 8.30 17.74 20.79
N GLY A 153 7.45 16.85 20.29
CA GLY A 153 5.99 17.01 20.21
C GLY A 153 5.25 15.86 20.89
N LEU A 154 4.00 15.62 20.49
CA LEU A 154 3.20 14.49 20.94
C LEU A 154 2.63 13.75 19.74
N GLY A 155 3.26 12.63 19.37
CA GLY A 155 2.68 11.79 18.32
C GLY A 155 1.63 10.84 18.86
N VAL A 156 0.68 10.51 17.99
CA VAL A 156 -0.45 9.61 18.27
C VAL A 156 -0.72 8.74 17.05
N SER A 157 -0.95 7.46 17.26
CA SER A 157 -1.25 6.48 16.21
C SER A 157 -2.07 5.33 16.76
N GLY A 158 -2.43 4.38 15.91
CA GLY A 158 -3.08 3.14 16.31
C GLY A 158 -2.65 1.97 15.43
N VAL A 159 -2.81 0.76 15.95
CA VAL A 159 -2.65 -0.49 15.19
C VAL A 159 -4.00 -1.18 15.13
N ILE A 160 -4.49 -1.43 13.92
CA ILE A 160 -5.76 -2.09 13.66
C ILE A 160 -5.44 -3.50 13.12
N PRO A 161 -5.80 -4.56 13.86
CA PRO A 161 -5.58 -5.91 13.40
C PRO A 161 -6.46 -6.24 12.18
N THR A 162 -5.95 -7.10 11.30
CA THR A 162 -6.65 -7.62 10.11
C THR A 162 -6.44 -9.12 10.01
N ALA A 163 -7.20 -9.80 9.13
CA ALA A 163 -7.08 -11.25 8.97
C ALA A 163 -5.67 -11.72 8.59
N ASP A 164 -4.93 -10.92 7.82
CA ASP A 164 -3.61 -11.26 7.27
C ASP A 164 -2.46 -10.48 7.93
N GLY A 165 -2.71 -9.74 9.01
CA GLY A 165 -1.71 -8.91 9.67
C GLY A 165 -2.31 -7.71 10.39
N PHE A 166 -1.82 -6.51 10.13
CA PHE A 166 -2.31 -5.29 10.76
C PHE A 166 -2.09 -4.07 9.87
N VAL A 167 -2.88 -3.02 10.10
CA VAL A 167 -2.75 -1.71 9.47
C VAL A 167 -2.46 -0.69 10.54
N THR A 168 -1.70 0.35 10.21
CA THR A 168 -1.48 1.48 11.11
C THR A 168 -2.36 2.66 10.76
N LEU A 169 -2.85 3.33 11.78
CA LEU A 169 -3.64 4.55 11.67
C LEU A 169 -2.71 5.76 11.83
N GLY A 170 -2.29 6.35 10.71
CA GLY A 170 -1.63 7.65 10.74
C GLY A 170 -2.58 8.72 11.28
N SER A 171 -2.16 9.49 12.26
CA SER A 171 -3.01 10.51 12.90
C SER A 171 -2.21 11.69 13.45
N GLU A 172 -2.90 12.82 13.62
CA GLU A 172 -2.38 14.04 14.26
C GLU A 172 -3.02 14.23 15.64
N GLY A 173 -3.26 13.13 16.37
CA GLY A 173 -3.99 13.12 17.62
C GLY A 173 -3.38 13.96 18.74
N GLY A 174 -2.10 14.33 18.64
CA GLY A 174 -1.46 15.26 19.58
C GLY A 174 -1.97 16.69 19.50
N HIS A 175 -2.56 17.08 18.37
CA HIS A 175 -3.06 18.43 18.11
C HIS A 175 -4.50 18.68 18.58
N VAL A 176 -5.18 17.66 19.12
CA VAL A 176 -6.52 17.82 19.71
C VAL A 176 -6.47 18.71 20.96
N ASN A 177 -7.61 19.31 21.31
CA ASN A 177 -7.72 20.20 22.48
C ASN A 177 -7.27 19.49 23.77
N PHE A 178 -6.51 20.22 24.59
CA PHE A 178 -6.24 19.79 25.95
C PHE A 178 -7.51 19.87 26.80
N ALA A 179 -7.77 18.84 27.61
CA ALA A 179 -8.93 18.76 28.51
C ALA A 179 -8.44 18.64 29.97
N PRO A 180 -8.45 19.74 30.75
CA PRO A 180 -7.96 19.71 32.13
C PRO A 180 -8.89 18.88 33.02
N ALA A 181 -8.30 18.07 33.89
CA ALA A 181 -9.05 17.17 34.76
C ALA A 181 -9.07 17.58 36.24
N ASP A 182 -8.46 18.72 36.61
CA ASP A 182 -8.59 19.37 37.91
C ASP A 182 -8.24 20.87 37.83
N GLU A 183 -8.37 21.59 38.96
CA GLU A 183 -8.08 23.03 39.05
C GLU A 183 -6.61 23.38 38.79
N ARG A 184 -5.68 22.46 39.09
CA ARG A 184 -4.25 22.66 38.85
C ARG A 184 -3.96 22.64 37.36
N GLU A 185 -4.50 21.66 36.64
CA GLU A 185 -4.41 21.60 35.18
C GLU A 185 -5.17 22.75 34.50
N PHE A 186 -6.29 23.20 35.06
CA PHE A 186 -7.00 24.37 34.56
C PHE A 186 -6.15 25.65 34.67
N ALA A 187 -5.46 25.85 35.80
CA ALA A 187 -4.55 26.99 35.95
C ALA A 187 -3.38 26.93 34.94
N ILE A 188 -2.85 25.73 34.66
CA ILE A 188 -1.82 25.54 33.62
C ILE A 188 -2.37 25.91 32.23
N LEU A 189 -3.59 25.48 31.90
CA LEU A 189 -4.25 25.85 30.65
C LEU A 189 -4.47 27.37 30.53
N GLN A 190 -4.93 28.03 31.60
CA GLN A 190 -5.08 29.48 31.63
C GLN A 190 -3.75 30.21 31.42
N PHE A 191 -2.66 29.68 31.97
CA PHE A 191 -1.33 30.21 31.73
C PHE A 191 -0.91 30.04 30.26
N ALA A 192 -1.09 28.85 29.69
CA ALA A 192 -0.73 28.57 28.30
C ALA A 192 -1.53 29.41 27.28
N TRP A 193 -2.79 29.76 27.58
CA TRP A 193 -3.62 30.63 26.74
C TRP A 193 -3.12 32.08 26.62
N GLN A 194 -2.18 32.50 27.48
CA GLN A 194 -1.50 33.79 27.32
C GLN A 194 -0.52 33.79 26.15
N GLU A 195 0.00 32.61 25.77
CA GLU A 195 0.96 32.44 24.66
C GLU A 195 0.26 31.98 23.37
N TRP A 196 -0.74 31.09 23.45
CA TRP A 196 -1.41 30.54 22.26
C TRP A 196 -2.94 30.53 22.36
N PRO A 197 -3.65 30.89 21.27
CA PRO A 197 -5.11 30.79 21.24
C PRO A 197 -5.61 29.33 21.23
N HIS A 198 -4.82 28.40 20.69
CA HIS A 198 -5.09 26.96 20.73
C HIS A 198 -4.04 26.26 21.59
N VAL A 199 -4.50 25.53 22.61
CA VAL A 199 -3.64 24.70 23.47
C VAL A 199 -4.03 23.24 23.25
N SER A 200 -3.22 22.56 22.46
CA SER A 200 -3.37 21.13 22.21
C SER A 200 -2.77 20.28 23.34
N ASN A 201 -3.04 18.98 23.33
CA ASN A 201 -2.32 18.03 24.18
C ASN A 201 -0.81 18.14 23.99
N GLU A 202 -0.31 18.29 22.75
CA GLU A 202 1.13 18.46 22.47
C GLU A 202 1.75 19.66 23.20
N ARG A 203 1.02 20.77 23.33
CA ARG A 203 1.54 21.99 23.96
C ARG A 203 1.87 21.82 25.44
N LEU A 204 1.35 20.79 26.09
CA LEU A 204 1.60 20.50 27.50
C LEU A 204 2.27 19.13 27.71
N ILE A 205 1.95 18.15 26.88
CA ILE A 205 2.43 16.76 26.96
C ILE A 205 3.57 16.55 25.96
N SER A 206 4.62 17.37 26.09
CA SER A 206 5.87 17.29 25.32
C SER A 206 7.03 17.84 26.15
N GLY A 207 8.25 17.79 25.62
CA GLY A 207 9.43 18.37 26.28
C GLY A 207 9.24 19.87 26.50
N PRO A 208 9.01 20.66 25.44
CA PRO A 208 8.66 22.07 25.59
C PRO A 208 7.42 22.30 26.47
N GLY A 209 6.42 21.42 26.39
CA GLY A 209 5.23 21.51 27.24
C GLY A 209 5.53 21.37 28.73
N MET A 210 6.51 20.55 29.11
CA MET A 210 6.96 20.42 30.50
C MET A 210 7.56 21.72 31.05
N GLU A 211 8.24 22.50 30.20
CA GLU A 211 8.78 23.82 30.55
C GLU A 211 7.64 24.83 30.76
N ILE A 212 6.55 24.74 29.99
CA ILE A 212 5.33 25.54 30.21
C ILE A 212 4.68 25.18 31.54
N ILE A 213 4.55 23.89 31.85
CA ILE A 213 3.99 23.41 33.12
C ILE A 213 4.82 23.94 34.29
N TYR A 214 6.16 23.91 34.20
CA TYR A 214 7.05 24.45 35.22
C TYR A 214 6.84 25.94 35.47
N ARG A 215 6.77 26.77 34.41
CA ARG A 215 6.52 28.20 34.54
C ARG A 215 5.13 28.49 35.12
N ALA A 216 4.12 27.76 34.68
CA ALA A 216 2.75 27.91 35.14
C ALA A 216 2.59 27.57 36.63
N LEU A 217 3.20 26.47 37.09
CA LEU A 217 3.17 26.07 38.49
C LEU A 217 4.01 26.99 39.38
N ALA A 218 5.18 27.46 38.91
CA ALA A 218 5.96 28.48 39.62
C ALA A 218 5.14 29.76 39.84
N HIS A 219 4.44 30.22 38.79
CA HIS A 219 3.55 31.38 38.86
C HIS A 219 2.39 31.16 39.84
N ARG A 220 1.68 30.03 39.72
CA ARG A 220 0.56 29.66 40.60
C ARG A 220 0.98 29.57 42.07
N ASN A 221 2.16 29.02 42.34
CA ASN A 221 2.66 28.82 43.69
C ASN A 221 3.34 30.07 44.28
N GLY A 222 3.46 31.15 43.50
CA GLY A 222 4.14 32.37 43.93
C GLY A 222 5.66 32.20 44.13
N VAL A 223 6.25 31.18 43.51
CA VAL A 223 7.69 30.87 43.63
C VAL A 223 8.44 31.50 42.47
N LYS A 224 9.49 32.27 42.78
CA LYS A 224 10.44 32.73 41.76
C LYS A 224 11.41 31.62 41.43
N ALA A 225 11.23 31.01 40.27
CA ALA A 225 12.10 29.94 39.80
C ALA A 225 12.74 30.32 38.45
N PRO A 226 14.05 30.10 38.26
CA PRO A 226 14.70 30.34 36.97
C PRO A 226 14.16 29.36 35.91
N PRO A 227 14.17 29.72 34.62
CA PRO A 227 13.81 28.79 33.55
C PRO A 227 14.66 27.52 33.62
N ARG A 228 14.03 26.35 33.47
CA ARG A 228 14.68 25.04 33.40
C ARG A 228 14.26 24.34 32.12
N SER A 229 15.19 23.60 31.51
CA SER A 229 14.89 22.76 30.36
C SER A 229 14.19 21.47 30.79
N SER A 230 13.48 20.80 29.87
CA SER A 230 12.82 19.53 30.24
C SER A 230 13.75 18.45 30.84
N PRO A 231 15.01 18.26 30.41
CA PRO A 231 15.96 17.40 31.10
C PRO A 231 16.28 17.85 32.54
N ASP A 232 16.47 19.15 32.77
CA ASP A 232 16.78 19.70 34.11
C ASP A 232 15.60 19.57 35.06
N ILE A 233 14.37 19.65 34.54
CA ILE A 233 13.15 19.41 35.33
C ILE A 233 13.10 17.94 35.74
N ILE A 234 13.35 17.00 34.82
CA ILE A 234 13.35 15.56 35.13
C ILE A 234 14.44 15.24 36.17
N SER A 235 15.67 15.71 35.97
CA SER A 235 16.77 15.49 36.93
C SER A 235 16.51 16.16 38.27
N GLY A 236 16.00 17.41 38.27
CA GLY A 236 15.60 18.10 39.50
C GLY A 236 14.55 17.35 40.30
N ALA A 237 13.60 16.68 39.64
CA ALA A 237 12.59 15.87 40.32
C ALA A 237 13.13 14.53 40.85
N LEU A 238 13.93 13.82 40.06
CA LEU A 238 14.35 12.46 40.37
C LEU A 238 15.60 12.42 41.27
N ASP A 239 16.56 13.30 41.01
CA ASP A 239 17.86 13.31 41.68
C ASP A 239 17.86 14.28 42.87
N GLU A 240 17.41 15.52 42.65
CA GLU A 240 17.43 16.58 43.67
C GLU A 240 16.19 16.59 44.57
N ARG A 241 15.11 15.90 44.16
CA ARG A 241 13.79 15.93 44.83
C ARG A 241 13.23 17.35 44.99
N ASP A 242 13.51 18.23 44.02
CA ASP A 242 12.96 19.58 43.99
C ASP A 242 11.42 19.53 43.95
N ALA A 243 10.78 20.25 44.86
CA ALA A 243 9.33 20.17 45.06
C ALA A 243 8.53 20.64 43.83
N LEU A 244 9.00 21.70 43.16
CA LEU A 244 8.34 22.21 41.96
C LEU A 244 8.53 21.24 40.79
N CYS A 245 9.72 20.69 40.59
CA CYS A 245 9.98 19.70 39.55
C CYS A 245 9.17 18.41 39.76
N LEU A 246 9.03 17.95 41.01
CA LEU A 246 8.16 16.83 41.35
C LEU A 246 6.69 17.11 41.00
N GLU A 247 6.20 18.32 41.32
CA GLU A 247 4.83 18.72 40.97
C GLU A 247 4.62 18.79 39.45
N VAL A 248 5.62 19.24 38.69
CA VAL A 248 5.60 19.24 37.23
C VAL A 248 5.51 17.83 36.67
N LEU A 249 6.35 16.90 37.14
CA LEU A 249 6.30 15.51 36.69
C LEU A 249 4.97 14.85 37.03
N ASP A 250 4.43 15.12 38.21
CA ASP A 250 3.13 14.64 38.65
C ASP A 250 2.00 15.10 37.71
N CYS A 251 1.96 16.41 37.40
CA CYS A 251 1.00 16.98 36.44
C CYS A 251 1.19 16.37 35.05
N PHE A 252 2.42 16.34 34.54
CA PHE A 252 2.73 15.84 33.21
C PHE A 252 2.28 14.38 33.05
N CYS A 253 2.60 13.51 34.02
CA CYS A 253 2.19 12.11 33.98
C CYS A 253 0.68 11.94 34.11
N GLY A 254 0.03 12.76 34.92
CA GLY A 254 -1.43 12.78 35.04
C GLY A 254 -2.14 13.20 33.75
N MET A 255 -1.67 14.26 33.11
CA MET A 255 -2.15 14.73 31.80
C MET A 255 -1.94 13.66 30.72
N LEU A 256 -0.77 13.03 30.68
CA LEU A 256 -0.47 11.92 29.77
C LEU A 256 -1.41 10.73 30.01
N GLY A 257 -1.71 10.40 31.26
CA GLY A 257 -2.69 9.36 31.63
C GLY A 257 -4.10 9.69 31.12
N GLY A 258 -4.53 10.95 31.27
CA GLY A 258 -5.80 11.43 30.75
C GLY A 258 -5.88 11.37 29.21
N ALA A 259 -4.81 11.79 28.52
CA ALA A 259 -4.71 11.72 27.06
C ALA A 259 -4.73 10.25 26.55
N ALA A 260 -3.98 9.37 27.21
CA ALA A 260 -3.97 7.93 26.92
C ALA A 260 -5.36 7.30 27.11
N ALA A 261 -6.08 7.67 28.17
CA ALA A 261 -7.45 7.19 28.42
C ALA A 261 -8.42 7.67 27.34
N ASN A 262 -8.32 8.92 26.92
CA ASN A 262 -9.12 9.46 25.82
C ASN A 262 -8.87 8.66 24.53
N LEU A 263 -7.61 8.35 24.22
CA LEU A 263 -7.26 7.53 23.06
C LEU A 263 -7.86 6.13 23.15
N ALA A 264 -7.71 5.47 24.31
CA ALA A 264 -8.22 4.13 24.55
C ALA A 264 -9.73 4.01 24.34
N VAL A 265 -10.51 4.97 24.87
CA VAL A 265 -11.97 5.00 24.71
C VAL A 265 -12.37 5.35 23.28
N THR A 266 -11.61 6.23 22.61
CA THR A 266 -11.90 6.65 21.23
C THR A 266 -11.70 5.52 20.23
N LEU A 267 -10.65 4.71 20.40
CA LEU A 267 -10.30 3.63 19.48
C LEU A 267 -10.83 2.25 19.90
N GLY A 268 -11.22 2.08 21.16
CA GLY A 268 -11.50 0.76 21.73
C GLY A 268 -10.24 -0.10 21.87
N SER A 269 -9.17 0.46 22.44
CA SER A 269 -7.81 -0.10 22.42
C SER A 269 -7.59 -1.29 23.37
N PHE A 270 -8.40 -2.34 23.30
CA PHE A 270 -8.26 -3.53 24.16
C PHE A 270 -7.00 -4.36 23.91
N GLY A 271 -6.30 -4.16 22.79
CA GLY A 271 -4.97 -4.71 22.57
C GLY A 271 -3.89 -4.04 23.43
N GLY A 272 -4.23 -2.90 24.05
CA GLY A 272 -3.38 -2.13 24.94
C GLY A 272 -3.12 -0.72 24.43
N VAL A 273 -2.53 0.10 25.32
CA VAL A 273 -2.01 1.43 24.98
C VAL A 273 -0.52 1.47 25.21
N PHE A 274 0.23 1.86 24.19
CA PHE A 274 1.68 1.89 24.19
C PHE A 274 2.17 3.34 24.25
N ILE A 275 3.05 3.60 25.21
CA ILE A 275 3.71 4.87 25.44
C ILE A 275 5.10 4.79 24.82
N GLY A 276 5.27 5.49 23.70
CA GLY A 276 6.57 5.70 23.07
C GLY A 276 7.18 7.05 23.44
N GLY A 277 8.06 7.53 22.56
CA GLY A 277 8.75 8.81 22.74
C GLY A 277 9.94 8.75 23.69
N GLY A 278 10.72 9.83 23.71
CA GLY A 278 12.02 9.87 24.40
C GLY A 278 11.96 10.37 25.84
N ILE A 279 10.81 10.86 26.31
CA ILE A 279 10.66 11.49 27.63
C ILE A 279 10.39 10.44 28.71
N VAL A 280 9.34 9.64 28.56
CA VAL A 280 8.89 8.69 29.58
C VAL A 280 9.95 7.64 29.92
N PRO A 281 10.71 7.06 28.97
CA PRO A 281 11.78 6.12 29.29
C PRO A 281 12.86 6.68 30.24
N ARG A 282 13.07 8.01 30.26
CA ARG A 282 14.04 8.66 31.17
C ARG A 282 13.55 8.72 32.62
N MET A 283 12.24 8.59 32.83
CA MET A 283 11.66 8.53 34.17
C MET A 283 11.75 7.13 34.79
N GLY A 284 11.99 6.10 33.99
CA GLY A 284 12.14 4.72 34.43
C GLY A 284 10.98 4.23 35.31
N GLU A 285 11.32 3.46 36.35
CA GLU A 285 10.35 2.90 37.31
C GLU A 285 9.54 3.97 38.07
N TRP A 286 10.04 5.20 38.18
CA TRP A 286 9.28 6.28 38.83
C TRP A 286 7.97 6.55 38.09
N PHE A 287 7.95 6.43 36.75
CA PHE A 287 6.74 6.62 35.96
C PHE A 287 5.62 5.66 36.35
N ALA A 288 5.95 4.40 36.68
CA ALA A 288 4.96 3.41 37.10
C ALA A 288 4.29 3.76 38.44
N GLN A 289 4.95 4.58 39.27
CA GLN A 289 4.45 5.06 40.56
C GLN A 289 3.78 6.44 40.47
N SER A 290 3.81 7.08 39.30
CA SER A 290 3.22 8.40 39.05
C SER A 290 1.69 8.35 38.95
N GLN A 291 1.07 9.52 38.81
CA GLN A 291 -0.38 9.63 38.60
C GLN A 291 -0.88 9.14 37.24
N PHE A 292 0.00 8.67 36.35
CA PHE A 292 -0.39 8.20 35.01
C PHE A 292 -1.50 7.16 35.06
N ARG A 293 -1.32 6.07 35.83
CA ARG A 293 -2.31 4.97 35.82
C ARG A 293 -3.61 5.37 36.51
N ALA A 294 -3.52 6.07 37.63
CA ALA A 294 -4.69 6.58 38.34
C ALA A 294 -5.53 7.50 37.44
N ARG A 295 -4.88 8.37 36.66
CA ARG A 295 -5.56 9.25 35.69
C ARG A 295 -6.07 8.51 34.46
N PHE A 296 -5.35 7.47 34.01
CA PHE A 296 -5.81 6.62 32.92
C PHE A 296 -7.16 5.95 33.26
N GLU A 297 -7.33 5.46 34.48
CA GLU A 297 -8.58 4.80 34.91
C GLU A 297 -9.68 5.79 35.35
N ALA A 298 -9.37 7.08 35.51
CA ALA A 298 -10.30 8.10 36.00
C ALA A 298 -11.30 8.58 34.93
N LYS A 299 -12.18 7.68 34.48
CA LYS A 299 -13.28 7.97 33.51
C LYS A 299 -14.68 7.67 34.05
N GLY A 300 -14.87 7.84 35.36
CA GLY A 300 -16.18 7.72 36.00
C GLY A 300 -16.82 6.35 35.75
N ARG A 301 -17.98 6.31 35.10
CA ARG A 301 -18.67 5.03 34.80
C ARG A 301 -17.87 4.10 33.87
N PHE A 302 -16.87 4.62 33.15
CA PHE A 302 -15.95 3.85 32.28
C PHE A 302 -14.66 3.44 33.00
N SER A 303 -14.53 3.65 34.31
CA SER A 303 -13.31 3.25 35.04
C SER A 303 -13.01 1.75 34.95
N SER A 304 -14.03 0.88 35.06
CA SER A 304 -13.84 -0.56 34.88
C SER A 304 -13.43 -0.92 33.44
N TYR A 305 -13.98 -0.24 32.44
CA TYR A 305 -13.62 -0.43 31.02
C TYR A 305 -12.12 -0.17 30.79
N LEU A 306 -11.54 0.85 31.42
CA LEU A 306 -10.11 1.19 31.28
C LEU A 306 -9.21 0.36 32.19
N ALA A 307 -9.72 -0.11 33.33
CA ALA A 307 -8.97 -0.99 34.23
C ALA A 307 -8.50 -2.28 33.53
N ASP A 308 -9.30 -2.79 32.58
CA ASP A 308 -8.99 -4.00 31.80
C ASP A 308 -7.96 -3.77 30.67
N ILE A 309 -7.75 -2.52 30.25
CA ILE A 309 -6.84 -2.18 29.16
C ILE A 309 -5.41 -2.02 29.71
N PRO A 310 -4.44 -2.83 29.26
CA PRO A 310 -3.06 -2.71 29.72
C PRO A 310 -2.37 -1.49 29.09
N THR A 311 -1.48 -0.87 29.86
CA THR A 311 -0.61 0.21 29.38
C THR A 311 0.85 -0.23 29.44
N TYR A 312 1.64 0.10 28.41
CA TYR A 312 3.04 -0.31 28.28
C TYR A 312 3.92 0.89 27.91
N VAL A 313 5.10 1.01 28.50
CA VAL A 313 6.17 1.92 28.03
C VAL A 313 7.12 1.13 27.16
N ILE A 314 7.41 1.62 25.96
CA ILE A 314 8.39 1.01 25.05
C ILE A 314 9.79 1.41 25.54
N THR A 315 10.59 0.42 25.95
CA THR A 315 11.93 0.63 26.53
C THR A 315 13.06 0.26 25.58
N THR A 316 12.74 -0.47 24.50
CA THR A 316 13.74 -0.88 23.50
C THR A 316 14.38 0.33 22.79
N PRO A 317 15.70 0.32 22.53
CA PRO A 317 16.36 1.41 21.82
C PRO A 317 15.95 1.45 20.35
N ASN A 318 15.73 2.65 19.82
CA ASN A 318 15.41 2.90 18.41
C ASN A 318 14.22 2.08 17.85
N PRO A 319 13.04 2.09 18.51
CA PRO A 319 11.89 1.28 18.09
C PRO A 319 11.42 1.60 16.67
N ALA A 320 11.64 2.83 16.19
CA ALA A 320 11.33 3.25 14.83
C ALA A 320 12.02 2.37 13.77
N PHE A 321 13.24 1.86 14.02
CA PHE A 321 13.95 1.00 13.07
C PHE A 321 13.22 -0.32 12.82
N HIS A 322 12.66 -0.93 13.86
CA HIS A 322 11.82 -2.14 13.71
C HIS A 322 10.57 -1.84 12.88
N GLY A 323 10.00 -0.66 13.08
CA GLY A 323 8.88 -0.14 12.31
C GLY A 323 9.16 0.00 10.83
N VAL A 324 10.16 0.83 10.47
CA VAL A 324 10.52 1.07 9.07
C VAL A 324 11.05 -0.19 8.38
N ALA A 325 11.73 -1.08 9.11
CA ALA A 325 12.15 -2.38 8.58
C ALA A 325 10.95 -3.28 8.22
N THR A 326 9.90 -3.29 9.06
CA THR A 326 8.66 -4.03 8.80
C THR A 326 7.95 -3.46 7.58
N ILE A 327 7.77 -2.13 7.52
CA ILE A 327 7.15 -1.44 6.38
C ILE A 327 7.88 -1.76 5.07
N LEU A 328 9.21 -1.66 5.07
CA LEU A 328 10.03 -1.97 3.91
C LEU A 328 9.90 -3.44 3.51
N SER A 329 9.90 -4.35 4.48
CA SER A 329 9.76 -5.78 4.22
C SER A 329 8.40 -6.11 3.60
N GLU A 330 7.31 -5.53 4.10
CA GLU A 330 5.97 -5.72 3.52
C GLU A 330 5.87 -5.11 2.11
N HIS A 331 6.43 -3.92 1.89
CA HIS A 331 6.47 -3.31 0.56
C HIS A 331 7.25 -4.16 -0.45
N LEU A 332 8.42 -4.67 -0.03
CA LEU A 332 9.23 -5.54 -0.88
C LEU A 332 8.54 -6.89 -1.11
N ARG A 333 7.84 -7.47 -0.12
CA ARG A 333 7.00 -8.66 -0.30
C ARG A 333 5.87 -8.42 -1.31
N GLY A 334 5.21 -7.27 -1.24
CA GLY A 334 4.13 -6.87 -2.15
C GLY A 334 4.58 -6.60 -3.59
N ARG A 335 5.81 -6.11 -3.80
CA ARG A 335 6.45 -5.98 -5.13
C ARG A 335 7.08 -7.29 -5.64
N SER A 336 7.46 -8.21 -4.75
CA SER A 336 8.26 -9.40 -5.08
C SER A 336 7.49 -10.57 -5.68
N GLY A 337 6.18 -10.45 -5.89
CA GLY A 337 5.38 -11.49 -6.54
C GLY A 337 5.63 -11.64 -8.05
N ALA A 338 6.37 -10.72 -8.69
CA ALA A 338 6.32 -10.54 -10.14
C ALA A 338 7.56 -10.98 -10.95
N ASN A 339 8.78 -10.89 -10.41
CA ASN A 339 10.02 -11.12 -11.19
C ASN A 339 11.20 -11.77 -10.41
N THR A 340 11.07 -12.01 -9.10
CA THR A 340 12.22 -12.32 -8.23
C THR A 340 12.75 -13.75 -8.32
N LEU A 341 11.92 -14.75 -8.64
CA LEU A 341 12.41 -16.14 -8.66
C LEU A 341 13.25 -16.44 -9.91
N MET A 342 12.96 -15.79 -11.04
CA MET A 342 13.73 -15.95 -12.26
C MET A 342 15.12 -15.30 -12.11
N GLU A 343 15.17 -14.09 -11.55
CA GLU A 343 16.43 -13.42 -11.19
C GLU A 343 17.24 -14.21 -10.15
N ARG A 344 16.57 -14.76 -9.13
CA ARG A 344 17.20 -15.62 -8.11
C ARG A 344 17.82 -16.88 -8.70
N ILE A 345 17.17 -17.53 -9.66
CA ILE A 345 17.71 -18.72 -10.35
C ILE A 345 18.92 -18.34 -11.21
N GLY A 346 18.88 -17.17 -11.88
CA GLY A 346 20.01 -16.65 -12.64
C GLY A 346 21.23 -16.34 -11.77
N HIS A 347 21.05 -15.66 -10.63
CA HIS A 347 22.14 -15.34 -9.71
C HIS A 347 22.77 -16.57 -9.05
N LEU A 348 21.94 -17.52 -8.60
CA LEU A 348 22.43 -18.74 -7.92
C LEU A 348 22.95 -19.80 -8.90
N GLN A 349 22.77 -19.65 -10.21
CA GLN A 349 23.15 -20.66 -11.21
C GLN A 349 24.62 -21.09 -11.06
N HIS A 350 25.51 -20.14 -10.77
CA HIS A 350 26.95 -20.38 -10.64
C HIS A 350 27.34 -21.11 -9.35
N GLU A 351 26.45 -21.15 -8.36
CA GLU A 351 26.64 -21.83 -7.07
C GLU A 351 26.05 -23.26 -7.06
N LEU A 352 25.26 -23.62 -8.08
CA LEU A 352 24.64 -24.93 -8.22
C LEU A 352 25.63 -25.99 -8.76
N THR A 353 25.38 -27.26 -8.44
CA THR A 353 26.16 -28.36 -9.04
C THR A 353 25.93 -28.44 -10.57
N PRO A 354 26.85 -29.02 -11.37
CA PRO A 354 26.70 -29.10 -12.83
C PRO A 354 25.39 -29.77 -13.29
N ALA A 355 24.84 -30.67 -12.47
CA ALA A 355 23.55 -31.32 -12.76
C ALA A 355 22.36 -30.41 -12.42
N GLU A 356 22.43 -29.63 -11.33
CA GLU A 356 21.39 -28.65 -10.96
C GLU A 356 21.41 -27.42 -11.87
N GLN A 357 22.58 -27.03 -12.38
CA GLN A 357 22.74 -25.98 -13.38
C GLN A 357 21.93 -26.28 -14.65
N ARG A 358 21.91 -27.53 -15.13
CA ARG A 358 21.08 -27.90 -16.28
C ARG A 358 19.59 -27.75 -16.00
N VAL A 359 19.15 -28.02 -14.76
CA VAL A 359 17.76 -27.78 -14.35
C VAL A 359 17.47 -26.28 -14.27
N ALA A 360 18.40 -25.48 -13.74
CA ALA A 360 18.30 -24.01 -13.72
C ALA A 360 18.18 -23.42 -15.13
N THR A 361 19.03 -23.87 -16.07
CA THR A 361 19.00 -23.44 -17.48
C THR A 361 17.64 -23.74 -18.11
N LEU A 362 17.14 -24.97 -17.95
CA LEU A 362 15.81 -25.35 -18.47
C LEU A 362 14.68 -24.48 -17.89
N VAL A 363 14.76 -24.14 -16.60
CA VAL A 363 13.77 -23.27 -15.93
C VAL A 363 13.83 -21.83 -16.45
N LEU A 364 15.02 -21.30 -16.70
CA LEU A 364 15.22 -19.95 -17.21
C LEU A 364 14.81 -19.82 -18.68
N GLU A 365 15.15 -20.79 -19.51
CA GLU A 365 14.87 -20.77 -20.96
C GLU A 365 13.41 -21.13 -21.26
N HIS A 366 12.82 -22.06 -20.48
CA HIS A 366 11.50 -22.62 -20.76
C HIS A 366 10.59 -22.69 -19.51
N PRO A 367 10.31 -21.55 -18.84
CA PRO A 367 9.61 -21.50 -17.54
C PRO A 367 8.20 -22.12 -17.56
N ARG A 368 7.41 -21.81 -18.60
CA ARG A 368 6.03 -22.31 -18.76
C ARG A 368 5.98 -23.81 -19.03
N LEU A 369 7.01 -24.36 -19.69
CA LEU A 369 7.13 -25.79 -19.96
C LEU A 369 7.37 -26.54 -18.65
N VAL A 370 8.32 -26.06 -17.83
CA VAL A 370 8.63 -26.67 -16.53
C VAL A 370 7.41 -26.70 -15.59
N LEU A 371 6.58 -25.65 -15.60
CA LEU A 371 5.35 -25.63 -14.79
C LEU A 371 4.37 -26.75 -15.14
N ASN A 372 4.30 -27.15 -16.42
CA ASN A 372 3.33 -28.13 -16.90
C ASN A 372 3.90 -29.57 -16.93
N GLU A 373 5.21 -29.76 -16.86
CA GLU A 373 5.86 -31.08 -16.96
C GLU A 373 5.95 -31.83 -15.61
N PRO A 374 5.54 -33.10 -15.49
CA PRO A 374 5.81 -33.88 -14.28
C PRO A 374 7.32 -34.03 -14.01
N ILE A 375 7.71 -34.41 -12.79
CA ILE A 375 9.12 -34.51 -12.41
C ILE A 375 9.97 -35.36 -13.37
N ALA A 376 9.40 -36.46 -13.87
CA ALA A 376 10.04 -37.34 -14.84
C ALA A 376 10.27 -36.65 -16.20
N GLY A 377 9.40 -35.72 -16.57
CA GLY A 377 9.53 -34.90 -17.78
C GLY A 377 10.64 -33.86 -17.63
N ILE A 378 10.64 -33.11 -16.52
CA ILE A 378 11.68 -32.11 -16.21
C ILE A 378 13.07 -32.78 -16.14
N ALA A 379 13.16 -33.94 -15.48
CA ALA A 379 14.41 -34.69 -15.36
C ALA A 379 14.96 -35.12 -16.73
N ARG A 380 14.08 -35.56 -17.64
CA ARG A 380 14.45 -35.95 -19.00
C ARG A 380 14.90 -34.74 -19.84
N LEU A 381 14.16 -33.64 -19.78
CA LEU A 381 14.45 -32.40 -20.50
C LEU A 381 15.77 -31.75 -20.06
N ALA A 382 16.10 -31.85 -18.77
CA ALA A 382 17.36 -31.34 -18.22
C ALA A 382 18.51 -32.37 -18.24
N GLU A 383 18.29 -33.58 -18.79
CA GLU A 383 19.26 -34.68 -18.82
C GLU A 383 19.85 -35.01 -17.43
N VAL A 384 18.96 -35.21 -16.45
CA VAL A 384 19.31 -35.51 -15.06
C VAL A 384 18.39 -36.59 -14.46
N SER A 385 18.74 -37.05 -13.26
CA SER A 385 17.88 -37.93 -12.48
C SER A 385 16.73 -37.16 -11.80
N GLN A 386 15.58 -37.79 -11.54
CA GLN A 386 14.49 -37.15 -10.79
C GLN A 386 14.91 -36.64 -9.40
N PRO A 387 15.77 -37.35 -8.62
CA PRO A 387 16.34 -36.81 -7.39
C PRO A 387 17.12 -35.50 -7.58
N THR A 388 17.75 -35.28 -8.73
CA THR A 388 18.44 -34.02 -9.04
C THR A 388 17.47 -32.86 -9.16
N VAL A 389 16.29 -33.07 -9.75
CA VAL A 389 15.25 -32.02 -9.84
C VAL A 389 14.73 -31.64 -8.45
N ILE A 390 14.53 -32.62 -7.56
CA ILE A 390 14.20 -32.34 -6.15
C ILE A 390 15.33 -31.61 -5.43
N ARG A 391 16.58 -32.01 -5.68
CA ARG A 391 17.76 -31.37 -5.09
C ARG A 391 17.87 -29.91 -5.52
N PHE A 392 17.73 -29.63 -6.82
CA PHE A 392 17.64 -28.28 -7.37
C PHE A 392 16.57 -27.44 -6.66
N CYS A 393 15.34 -27.97 -6.53
CA CYS A 393 14.27 -27.27 -5.82
C CYS A 393 14.66 -26.98 -4.36
N ARG A 394 15.29 -27.93 -3.68
CA ARG A 394 15.76 -27.77 -2.29
C ARG A 394 16.94 -26.81 -2.15
N SER A 395 17.86 -26.81 -3.11
CA SER A 395 19.01 -25.88 -3.20
C SER A 395 18.53 -24.44 -3.37
N LEU A 396 17.38 -24.24 -4.01
CA LEU A 396 16.67 -22.95 -4.07
C LEU A 396 15.72 -22.70 -2.88
N GLY A 397 15.73 -23.56 -1.86
CA GLY A 397 14.96 -23.35 -0.62
C GLY A 397 13.48 -23.77 -0.68
N PHE A 398 13.09 -24.59 -1.66
CA PHE A 398 11.73 -25.14 -1.74
C PHE A 398 11.63 -26.52 -1.09
N LEU A 399 10.44 -26.85 -0.58
CA LEU A 399 10.18 -28.15 0.08
C LEU A 399 10.27 -29.33 -0.92
N GLY A 400 10.02 -29.06 -2.20
CA GLY A 400 10.09 -30.00 -3.30
C GLY A 400 9.53 -29.38 -4.60
N LEU A 401 9.32 -30.21 -5.63
CA LEU A 401 8.91 -29.72 -6.94
C LEU A 401 7.52 -29.06 -6.94
N ALA A 402 6.56 -29.56 -6.16
CA ALA A 402 5.21 -28.98 -6.09
C ALA A 402 5.23 -27.56 -5.49
N ASP A 403 5.97 -27.38 -4.40
CA ASP A 403 6.18 -26.07 -3.75
C ASP A 403 6.93 -25.10 -4.66
N PHE A 404 7.98 -25.58 -5.34
CA PHE A 404 8.70 -24.83 -6.37
C PHE A 404 7.76 -24.36 -7.48
N LYS A 405 6.98 -25.25 -8.08
CA LYS A 405 6.06 -24.90 -9.18
C LYS A 405 4.99 -23.90 -8.77
N LEU A 406 4.43 -24.06 -7.56
CA LEU A 406 3.40 -23.16 -7.06
C LEU A 406 3.96 -21.73 -6.90
N LYS A 407 5.11 -21.60 -6.25
CA LYS A 407 5.78 -20.30 -6.03
C LYS A 407 6.38 -19.72 -7.32
N PHE A 408 6.80 -20.58 -8.24
CA PHE A 408 7.30 -20.17 -9.55
C PHE A 408 6.18 -19.70 -10.48
N ALA A 409 5.01 -20.35 -10.43
CA ALA A 409 3.83 -19.91 -11.17
C ALA A 409 3.37 -18.51 -10.74
N SER A 410 3.37 -18.22 -9.43
CA SER A 410 3.08 -16.86 -8.95
C SER A 410 4.11 -15.84 -9.44
N SER A 411 5.40 -16.21 -9.48
CA SER A 411 6.50 -15.33 -9.89
C SER A 411 6.53 -14.98 -11.39
N LEU A 412 5.78 -15.67 -12.23
CA LEU A 412 5.73 -15.40 -13.69
C LEU A 412 4.58 -14.48 -14.09
N THR A 413 3.66 -14.17 -13.16
CA THR A 413 2.38 -13.55 -13.47
C THR A 413 2.26 -12.08 -13.08
N GLY A 414 3.25 -11.47 -12.43
CA GLY A 414 3.35 -10.01 -12.31
C GLY A 414 2.32 -9.31 -11.40
N ALA A 415 1.21 -9.94 -11.07
CA ALA A 415 0.09 -9.34 -10.38
C ALA A 415 0.00 -9.81 -8.93
N ILE A 416 -0.24 -8.86 -8.02
CA ILE A 416 -0.83 -9.14 -6.70
C ILE A 416 -1.98 -10.11 -6.94
N PRO A 417 -2.00 -11.31 -6.31
CA PRO A 417 -3.19 -12.12 -6.33
C PRO A 417 -4.19 -11.42 -5.42
N VAL A 418 -4.90 -10.44 -5.97
CA VAL A 418 -6.22 -10.14 -5.45
C VAL A 418 -7.01 -11.42 -5.70
N ARG A 419 -7.19 -12.19 -4.63
CA ARG A 419 -7.80 -13.51 -4.70
C ARG A 419 -9.14 -13.34 -5.42
N HIS A 420 -9.38 -14.16 -6.45
CA HIS A 420 -10.76 -14.45 -6.86
C HIS A 420 -11.45 -15.02 -5.63
N SER A 421 -12.18 -14.15 -4.94
CA SER A 421 -12.83 -14.47 -3.69
C SER A 421 -14.25 -14.84 -4.04
N GLN A 422 -14.59 -16.12 -3.88
CA GLN A 422 -15.96 -16.57 -4.09
C GLN A 422 -16.87 -15.90 -3.06
N VAL A 423 -17.92 -15.27 -3.56
CA VAL A 423 -19.03 -14.77 -2.73
C VAL A 423 -19.77 -15.99 -2.19
N ARG A 424 -19.88 -16.09 -0.86
CA ARG A 424 -20.54 -17.20 -0.17
C ARG A 424 -21.90 -16.76 0.35
N THR A 425 -22.84 -17.70 0.44
CA THR A 425 -24.21 -17.47 0.92
C THR A 425 -24.28 -16.98 2.38
N GLY A 426 -23.18 -17.04 3.13
CA GLY A 426 -23.07 -16.53 4.51
C GLY A 426 -22.19 -15.29 4.68
N ASP A 427 -21.74 -14.66 3.59
CA ASP A 427 -20.97 -13.42 3.65
C ASP A 427 -21.86 -12.26 4.15
N SER A 428 -21.30 -11.38 4.98
CA SER A 428 -21.99 -10.14 5.34
C SER A 428 -22.11 -9.21 4.14
N THR A 429 -23.04 -8.25 4.15
CA THR A 429 -23.16 -7.25 3.07
C THR A 429 -21.84 -6.52 2.81
N HIS A 430 -21.05 -6.27 3.86
CA HIS A 430 -19.72 -5.69 3.75
C HIS A 430 -18.76 -6.61 2.98
N ASP A 431 -18.72 -7.90 3.34
CA ASP A 431 -17.84 -8.88 2.69
C ASP A 431 -18.23 -9.12 1.23
N VAL A 432 -19.53 -9.18 0.93
CA VAL A 432 -20.04 -9.27 -0.45
C VAL A 432 -19.60 -8.05 -1.25
N SER A 433 -19.73 -6.85 -0.68
CA SER A 433 -19.36 -5.59 -1.35
C SER A 433 -17.87 -5.53 -1.65
N ALA A 434 -17.03 -5.81 -0.65
CA ALA A 434 -15.57 -5.85 -0.80
C ALA A 434 -15.15 -6.88 -1.86
N LYS A 435 -15.65 -8.12 -1.77
CA LYS A 435 -15.29 -9.18 -2.73
C LYS A 435 -15.69 -8.85 -4.17
N VAL A 436 -16.87 -8.26 -4.39
CA VAL A 436 -17.31 -7.86 -5.73
C VAL A 436 -16.43 -6.76 -6.30
N ILE A 437 -16.11 -5.74 -5.49
CA ILE A 437 -15.22 -4.64 -5.90
C ILE A 437 -13.82 -5.18 -6.20
N ASP A 438 -13.24 -5.94 -5.29
CA ASP A 438 -11.88 -6.46 -5.40
C ASP A 438 -11.74 -7.39 -6.61
N ASN A 439 -12.68 -8.31 -6.82
CA ASN A 439 -12.68 -9.19 -8.00
C ASN A 439 -12.75 -8.37 -9.31
N THR A 440 -13.53 -7.29 -9.33
CA THR A 440 -13.66 -6.41 -10.50
C THR A 440 -12.35 -5.64 -10.74
N VAL A 441 -11.77 -5.04 -9.70
CA VAL A 441 -10.48 -4.34 -9.77
C VAL A 441 -9.37 -5.27 -10.27
N SER A 442 -9.33 -6.50 -9.76
CA SER A 442 -8.39 -7.54 -10.19
C SER A 442 -8.46 -7.79 -11.69
N ALA A 443 -9.67 -7.96 -12.19
CA ALA A 443 -9.92 -8.26 -13.58
C ALA A 443 -9.55 -7.07 -14.48
N ILE A 444 -9.87 -5.84 -14.04
CA ILE A 444 -9.49 -4.62 -14.76
C ILE A 444 -7.97 -4.46 -14.84
N LEU A 445 -7.26 -4.66 -13.72
CA LEU A 445 -5.80 -4.55 -13.70
C LEU A 445 -5.14 -5.61 -14.59
N LYS A 446 -5.58 -6.87 -14.49
CA LYS A 446 -5.11 -7.94 -15.36
C LYS A 446 -5.41 -7.65 -16.84
N PHE A 447 -6.59 -7.13 -17.11
CA PHE A 447 -7.01 -6.76 -18.46
C PHE A 447 -6.15 -5.65 -19.04
N ARG A 448 -5.87 -4.58 -18.27
CA ARG A 448 -4.96 -3.48 -18.64
C ARG A 448 -3.60 -4.01 -19.07
N ASP A 449 -3.04 -4.93 -18.28
CA ASP A 449 -1.69 -5.46 -18.52
C ASP A 449 -1.64 -6.42 -19.73
N GLN A 450 -2.80 -6.87 -20.22
CA GLN A 450 -2.95 -7.79 -21.36
C GLN A 450 -3.47 -7.09 -22.63
N LEU A 451 -3.67 -5.77 -22.60
CA LEU A 451 -4.16 -5.03 -23.76
C LEU A 451 -3.17 -5.11 -24.92
N ASP A 452 -3.65 -5.58 -26.07
CA ASP A 452 -2.92 -5.48 -27.32
C ASP A 452 -3.15 -4.09 -27.95
N VAL A 453 -2.23 -3.19 -27.65
CA VAL A 453 -2.24 -1.80 -28.13
C VAL A 453 -2.32 -1.75 -29.66
N ARG A 454 -1.65 -2.67 -30.38
CA ARG A 454 -1.67 -2.66 -31.86
C ARG A 454 -3.05 -2.97 -32.42
N SER A 455 -3.76 -3.92 -31.81
CA SER A 455 -5.13 -4.25 -32.18
C SER A 455 -6.08 -3.10 -31.84
N ILE A 456 -5.86 -2.39 -30.73
CA ILE A 456 -6.64 -1.20 -30.37
C ILE A 456 -6.40 -0.08 -31.39
N ASP A 457 -5.16 0.25 -31.71
CA ASP A 457 -4.81 1.28 -32.70
C ASP A 457 -5.43 0.97 -34.06
N ARG A 458 -5.36 -0.29 -34.50
CA ARG A 458 -5.98 -0.73 -35.75
C ARG A 458 -7.51 -0.64 -35.71
N ALA A 459 -8.12 -0.97 -34.58
CA ALA A 459 -9.57 -0.82 -34.41
C ALA A 459 -9.98 0.66 -34.47
N ILE A 460 -9.24 1.55 -33.81
CA ILE A 460 -9.48 3.01 -33.86
C ILE A 460 -9.37 3.49 -35.31
N GLU A 461 -8.31 3.12 -36.04
CA GLU A 461 -8.11 3.53 -37.45
C GLU A 461 -9.30 3.11 -38.35
N LEU A 462 -9.77 1.87 -38.20
CA LEU A 462 -10.93 1.36 -38.94
C LEU A 462 -12.20 2.14 -38.60
N LEU A 463 -12.43 2.42 -37.31
CA LEU A 463 -13.61 3.12 -36.83
C LEU A 463 -13.62 4.60 -37.24
N THR A 464 -12.48 5.28 -37.19
CA THR A 464 -12.33 6.69 -37.59
C THR A 464 -12.65 6.89 -39.08
N ARG A 465 -12.28 5.92 -39.93
CA ARG A 465 -12.51 5.98 -41.40
C ARG A 465 -13.83 5.35 -41.84
N ALA A 466 -14.60 4.81 -40.91
CA ALA A 466 -15.82 4.07 -41.23
C ALA A 466 -16.91 5.01 -41.80
N LYS A 467 -17.52 4.59 -42.90
CA LYS A 467 -18.72 5.28 -43.43
C LYS A 467 -19.96 5.01 -42.58
N ARG A 468 -19.99 3.82 -41.96
CA ARG A 468 -21.05 3.34 -41.07
C ARG A 468 -20.47 2.35 -40.08
N VAL A 469 -20.95 2.38 -38.84
CA VAL A 469 -20.58 1.41 -37.80
C VAL A 469 -21.83 0.70 -37.30
N GLU A 470 -21.86 -0.62 -37.40
CA GLU A 470 -22.94 -1.44 -36.86
C GLU A 470 -22.46 -2.29 -35.67
N PHE A 471 -23.24 -2.30 -34.59
CA PHE A 471 -22.95 -3.09 -33.39
C PHE A 471 -23.85 -4.32 -33.33
N TYR A 472 -23.24 -5.51 -33.33
CA TYR A 472 -23.95 -6.79 -33.27
C TYR A 472 -23.69 -7.50 -31.94
N ALA A 473 -24.74 -7.70 -31.14
CA ALA A 473 -24.64 -8.42 -29.87
C ALA A 473 -25.98 -9.01 -29.43
N LEU A 474 -25.95 -10.19 -28.79
CA LEU A 474 -27.13 -10.83 -28.19
C LEU A 474 -27.00 -10.92 -26.66
N GLY A 475 -28.15 -11.06 -26.00
CA GLY A 475 -28.22 -11.25 -24.55
C GLY A 475 -27.51 -10.16 -23.76
N ASN A 476 -26.71 -10.56 -22.78
CA ASN A 476 -26.02 -9.64 -21.87
C ASN A 476 -25.03 -8.69 -22.57
N SER A 477 -24.47 -9.05 -23.72
CA SER A 477 -23.54 -8.19 -24.45
C SER A 477 -24.25 -7.05 -25.21
N ARG A 478 -25.59 -7.09 -25.34
CA ARG A 478 -26.36 -6.04 -26.02
C ARG A 478 -26.25 -4.68 -25.35
N VAL A 479 -26.08 -4.62 -24.02
CA VAL A 479 -25.89 -3.35 -23.32
C VAL A 479 -24.57 -2.67 -23.70
N VAL A 480 -23.52 -3.46 -24.02
CA VAL A 480 -22.25 -2.93 -24.51
C VAL A 480 -22.42 -2.39 -25.93
N ALA A 481 -23.15 -3.10 -26.79
CA ALA A 481 -23.45 -2.65 -28.15
C ALA A 481 -24.26 -1.34 -28.16
N LEU A 482 -25.23 -1.20 -27.26
CA LEU A 482 -26.02 0.03 -27.12
C LEU A 482 -25.17 1.22 -26.63
N ASP A 483 -24.30 0.98 -25.64
CA ASP A 483 -23.36 2.00 -25.15
C ASP A 483 -22.40 2.46 -26.26
N GLY A 484 -21.85 1.51 -27.03
CA GLY A 484 -21.02 1.81 -28.21
C GLY A 484 -21.77 2.63 -29.26
N GLN A 485 -22.97 2.21 -29.65
CA GLN A 485 -23.81 2.93 -30.61
C GLN A 485 -24.07 4.38 -30.15
N HIS A 486 -24.41 4.58 -28.88
CA HIS A 486 -24.69 5.91 -28.29
C HIS A 486 -23.45 6.82 -28.25
N LYS A 487 -22.28 6.26 -27.90
CA LYS A 487 -21.02 7.02 -27.85
C LYS A 487 -20.55 7.39 -29.25
N PHE A 488 -20.56 6.44 -30.18
CA PHE A 488 -19.97 6.62 -31.50
C PHE A 488 -20.80 7.53 -32.41
N PHE A 489 -22.12 7.60 -32.18
CA PHE A 489 -22.98 8.59 -32.83
C PHE A 489 -22.48 10.04 -32.63
N ARG A 490 -21.84 10.34 -31.49
CA ARG A 490 -21.32 11.68 -31.17
C ARG A 490 -20.14 12.10 -32.05
N PHE A 491 -19.49 11.14 -32.71
CA PHE A 491 -18.40 11.40 -33.65
C PHE A 491 -18.89 11.61 -35.10
N ARG A 492 -20.22 11.78 -35.29
CA ARG A 492 -20.87 11.94 -36.61
C ARG A 492 -20.70 10.75 -37.55
N ILE A 493 -20.40 9.58 -37.00
CA ILE A 493 -20.40 8.31 -37.72
C ILE A 493 -21.83 7.77 -37.66
N PRO A 494 -22.47 7.44 -38.80
CA PRO A 494 -23.74 6.73 -38.80
C PRO A 494 -23.62 5.40 -38.04
N THR A 495 -24.37 5.26 -36.94
CA THR A 495 -24.33 4.06 -36.10
C THR A 495 -25.67 3.37 -35.98
N ALA A 496 -25.65 2.04 -35.96
CA ALA A 496 -26.81 1.20 -35.66
C ALA A 496 -26.43 0.09 -34.68
N SER A 497 -27.39 -0.34 -33.85
CA SER A 497 -27.23 -1.55 -33.03
C SER A 497 -28.33 -2.53 -33.35
N TYR A 498 -27.92 -3.76 -33.61
CA TYR A 498 -28.81 -4.90 -33.81
C TYR A 498 -28.63 -5.85 -32.64
N GLY A 499 -29.73 -6.46 -32.21
CA GLY A 499 -29.72 -7.44 -31.12
C GLY A 499 -30.78 -8.50 -31.29
N ASP A 500 -31.11 -8.79 -32.55
CA ASP A 500 -32.00 -9.84 -32.99
C ASP A 500 -31.23 -10.67 -34.03
N SER A 501 -31.19 -11.99 -33.85
CA SER A 501 -30.41 -12.89 -34.70
C SER A 501 -30.89 -12.91 -36.15
N HIS A 502 -32.18 -12.67 -36.41
CA HIS A 502 -32.72 -12.63 -37.76
C HIS A 502 -32.30 -11.35 -38.49
N LEU A 503 -32.21 -10.23 -37.77
CA LEU A 503 -31.82 -8.94 -38.34
C LEU A 503 -30.33 -8.86 -38.67
N PHE A 504 -29.47 -9.60 -37.97
CA PHE A 504 -28.02 -9.53 -38.21
C PHE A 504 -27.65 -9.87 -39.65
N THR A 505 -28.18 -10.97 -40.20
CA THR A 505 -27.83 -11.41 -41.55
C THR A 505 -28.36 -10.43 -42.60
N LEU A 506 -29.61 -9.98 -42.45
CA LEU A 506 -30.22 -9.00 -43.36
C LEU A 506 -29.47 -7.67 -43.34
N ALA A 507 -29.05 -7.19 -42.16
CA ALA A 507 -28.24 -5.98 -42.03
C ALA A 507 -26.84 -6.18 -42.64
N ALA A 508 -26.22 -7.34 -42.39
CA ALA A 508 -24.89 -7.65 -42.90
C ALA A 508 -24.82 -7.70 -44.44
N GLU A 509 -25.87 -8.17 -45.10
CA GLU A 509 -25.97 -8.20 -46.57
C GLU A 509 -26.09 -6.79 -47.20
N LEU A 510 -26.47 -5.78 -46.42
CA LEU A 510 -26.59 -4.39 -46.87
C LEU A 510 -25.32 -3.57 -46.67
N LEU A 511 -24.29 -4.15 -46.05
CA LEU A 511 -23.00 -3.49 -45.82
C LEU A 511 -22.23 -3.31 -47.12
N GLN A 512 -21.30 -2.35 -47.12
CA GLN A 512 -20.43 -2.04 -48.25
C GLN A 512 -18.97 -1.90 -47.83
N PRO A 513 -18.03 -1.92 -48.79
CA PRO A 513 -16.64 -1.57 -48.51
C PRO A 513 -16.48 -0.19 -47.86
N GLY A 514 -15.84 -0.19 -46.69
CA GLY A 514 -15.67 0.99 -45.82
C GLY A 514 -16.66 1.07 -44.65
N ASP A 515 -17.59 0.12 -44.53
CA ASP A 515 -18.40 -0.05 -43.32
C ASP A 515 -17.68 -0.97 -42.31
N VAL A 516 -18.00 -0.80 -41.02
CA VAL A 516 -17.39 -1.58 -39.93
C VAL A 516 -18.47 -2.21 -39.06
N VAL A 517 -18.30 -3.49 -38.74
CA VAL A 517 -19.12 -4.20 -37.74
C VAL A 517 -18.33 -4.41 -36.46
N VAL A 518 -18.89 -3.99 -35.33
CA VAL A 518 -18.40 -4.32 -33.99
C VAL A 518 -19.24 -5.46 -33.41
N ALA A 519 -18.70 -6.68 -33.47
CA ALA A 519 -19.37 -7.89 -32.99
C ALA A 519 -18.93 -8.22 -31.55
N ILE A 520 -19.88 -8.27 -30.62
CA ILE A 520 -19.60 -8.43 -29.18
C ILE A 520 -20.19 -9.74 -28.67
N SER A 521 -19.34 -10.62 -28.15
CA SER A 521 -19.75 -11.89 -27.56
C SER A 521 -18.73 -12.39 -26.56
N ASN A 522 -19.13 -12.69 -25.32
CA ASN A 522 -18.21 -13.21 -24.31
C ASN A 522 -17.56 -14.53 -24.77
N SER A 523 -18.37 -15.51 -25.23
CA SER A 523 -17.87 -16.82 -25.64
C SER A 523 -17.30 -16.85 -27.07
N GLY A 524 -17.76 -15.94 -27.94
CA GLY A 524 -17.39 -15.91 -29.36
C GLY A 524 -17.87 -17.12 -30.16
N ARG A 525 -18.89 -17.85 -29.67
CA ARG A 525 -19.37 -19.12 -30.23
C ARG A 525 -20.83 -19.10 -30.72
N LEU A 526 -21.51 -17.96 -30.62
CA LEU A 526 -22.92 -17.83 -31.03
C LEU A 526 -23.06 -18.06 -32.54
N PRO A 527 -23.74 -19.13 -33.00
CA PRO A 527 -23.82 -19.48 -34.41
C PRO A 527 -24.37 -18.35 -35.28
N GLU A 528 -25.43 -17.69 -34.83
CA GLU A 528 -26.12 -16.63 -35.57
C GLU A 528 -25.23 -15.40 -35.76
N LEU A 529 -24.43 -15.06 -34.73
CA LEU A 529 -23.46 -13.97 -34.81
C LEU A 529 -22.30 -14.32 -35.76
N LEU A 530 -21.85 -15.58 -35.77
CA LEU A 530 -20.79 -16.04 -36.67
C LEU A 530 -21.24 -15.98 -38.13
N THR A 531 -22.46 -16.42 -38.44
CA THR A 531 -23.05 -16.34 -39.79
C THR A 531 -23.14 -14.89 -40.27
N ALA A 532 -23.60 -13.98 -39.41
CA ALA A 532 -23.69 -12.57 -39.76
C ALA A 532 -22.33 -11.91 -39.99
N VAL A 533 -21.32 -12.27 -39.19
CA VAL A 533 -19.94 -11.79 -39.37
C VAL A 533 -19.34 -12.30 -40.67
N GLU A 534 -19.65 -13.54 -41.09
CA GLU A 534 -19.25 -14.05 -42.41
C GLU A 534 -19.92 -13.27 -43.54
N ALA A 535 -21.22 -13.03 -43.44
CA ALA A 535 -21.96 -12.23 -44.43
C ALA A 535 -21.39 -10.79 -44.53
N ALA A 536 -21.09 -10.16 -43.40
CA ALA A 536 -20.52 -8.82 -43.38
C ALA A 536 -19.15 -8.76 -44.08
N ARG A 537 -18.30 -9.76 -43.85
CA ARG A 537 -17.01 -9.86 -44.54
C ARG A 537 -17.16 -10.17 -46.03
N ALA A 538 -18.14 -10.99 -46.41
CA ALA A 538 -18.43 -11.27 -47.81
C ALA A 538 -18.92 -10.02 -48.56
N ALA A 539 -19.63 -9.11 -47.87
CA ALA A 539 -20.05 -7.81 -48.38
C ALA A 539 -18.91 -6.77 -48.43
N GLY A 540 -17.73 -7.09 -47.88
CA GLY A 540 -16.53 -6.24 -47.91
C GLY A 540 -16.39 -5.30 -46.71
N ALA A 541 -17.21 -5.45 -45.66
CA ALA A 541 -17.07 -4.71 -44.42
C ALA A 541 -15.94 -5.27 -43.54
N ASP A 542 -15.32 -4.39 -42.76
CA ASP A 542 -14.35 -4.78 -41.74
C ASP A 542 -15.07 -5.20 -40.46
N VAL A 543 -14.52 -6.20 -39.75
CA VAL A 543 -15.11 -6.72 -38.52
C VAL A 543 -14.15 -6.57 -37.35
N ILE A 544 -14.60 -5.88 -36.31
CA ILE A 544 -13.94 -5.80 -35.01
C ILE A 544 -14.69 -6.71 -34.04
N ALA A 545 -14.02 -7.74 -33.54
CA ALA A 545 -14.61 -8.63 -32.54
C ALA A 545 -14.16 -8.26 -31.13
N ILE A 546 -15.12 -8.08 -30.21
CA ILE A 546 -14.87 -7.98 -28.77
C ILE A 546 -15.30 -9.30 -28.13
N THR A 547 -14.33 -10.18 -27.85
CA THR A 547 -14.60 -11.58 -27.48
C THR A 547 -13.39 -12.27 -26.85
N SER A 548 -13.55 -13.50 -26.33
CA SER A 548 -12.41 -14.29 -25.87
C SER A 548 -11.48 -14.67 -27.03
N SER A 549 -10.17 -14.64 -26.76
CA SER A 549 -9.12 -14.98 -27.71
C SER A 549 -9.25 -16.43 -28.19
N GLY A 550 -8.87 -16.66 -29.45
CA GLY A 550 -8.95 -17.98 -30.07
C GLY A 550 -10.38 -18.51 -30.32
N SER A 551 -11.42 -17.77 -29.95
CA SER A 551 -12.81 -18.11 -30.25
C SER A 551 -13.08 -18.14 -31.76
N PRO A 552 -14.14 -18.85 -32.22
CA PRO A 552 -14.55 -18.81 -33.62
C PRO A 552 -14.78 -17.39 -34.15
N LEU A 553 -15.35 -16.50 -33.32
CA LEU A 553 -15.56 -15.10 -33.66
C LEU A 553 -14.23 -14.36 -33.83
N ALA A 554 -13.28 -14.53 -32.90
CA ALA A 554 -11.95 -13.92 -32.99
C ALA A 554 -11.23 -14.29 -34.30
N LYS A 555 -11.33 -15.55 -34.73
CA LYS A 555 -10.70 -16.04 -35.97
C LYS A 555 -11.34 -15.48 -37.25
N LYS A 556 -12.60 -15.04 -37.17
CA LYS A 556 -13.34 -14.50 -38.33
C LYS A 556 -13.21 -12.99 -38.45
N ALA A 557 -12.76 -12.29 -37.42
CA ALA A 557 -12.67 -10.83 -37.42
C ALA A 557 -11.47 -10.31 -38.22
N SER A 558 -11.58 -9.06 -38.70
CA SER A 558 -10.43 -8.27 -39.19
C SER A 558 -9.49 -7.90 -38.03
N VAL A 559 -10.07 -7.56 -36.87
CA VAL A 559 -9.36 -7.23 -35.64
C VAL A 559 -10.06 -7.89 -34.46
N CYS A 560 -9.30 -8.51 -33.55
CA CYS A 560 -9.82 -9.07 -32.31
C CYS A 560 -9.35 -8.27 -31.10
N LEU A 561 -10.28 -7.69 -30.36
CA LEU A 561 -10.05 -7.10 -29.04
C LEU A 561 -10.39 -8.16 -27.99
N ALA A 562 -9.35 -8.87 -27.55
CA ALA A 562 -9.49 -10.04 -26.69
C ALA A 562 -9.95 -9.67 -25.26
N VAL A 563 -10.99 -10.33 -24.77
CA VAL A 563 -11.46 -10.25 -23.37
C VAL A 563 -11.42 -11.66 -22.77
N ASP A 564 -10.26 -12.03 -22.24
CA ASP A 564 -10.00 -13.36 -21.67
C ASP A 564 -10.26 -13.40 -20.17
N HIS A 565 -11.54 -13.43 -19.82
CA HIS A 565 -11.99 -13.60 -18.43
C HIS A 565 -12.84 -14.86 -18.30
N ALA A 566 -12.37 -15.79 -17.45
CA ALA A 566 -13.11 -17.02 -17.14
C ALA A 566 -14.17 -16.70 -16.08
N GLU A 567 -15.45 -16.84 -16.44
CA GLU A 567 -16.57 -16.72 -15.50
C GLU A 567 -17.14 -18.10 -15.18
N ASP A 568 -17.41 -18.36 -13.90
CA ASP A 568 -18.11 -19.56 -13.46
C ASP A 568 -19.56 -19.50 -13.96
N SER A 569 -19.89 -20.35 -14.94
CA SER A 569 -21.20 -20.46 -15.58
C SER A 569 -22.33 -20.88 -14.64
N THR A 570 -22.01 -21.23 -13.40
CA THR A 570 -22.95 -21.62 -12.33
C THR A 570 -23.60 -20.43 -11.64
N THR A 571 -23.07 -19.22 -11.80
CA THR A 571 -23.62 -17.99 -11.21
C THR A 571 -24.03 -17.07 -12.36
N PHE A 572 -25.34 -16.94 -12.61
CA PHE A 572 -25.96 -16.29 -13.79
C PHE A 572 -25.70 -14.78 -13.99
N LEU A 573 -24.57 -14.23 -13.53
CA LEU A 573 -24.23 -12.82 -13.63
C LEU A 573 -22.84 -12.65 -14.26
N SER A 574 -22.79 -12.50 -15.58
CA SER A 574 -21.59 -12.09 -16.34
C SER A 574 -21.31 -10.59 -16.10
N MET A 575 -20.89 -10.25 -14.87
CA MET A 575 -20.68 -8.85 -14.48
C MET A 575 -19.31 -8.35 -14.94
N ILE A 576 -18.28 -9.17 -14.82
CA ILE A 576 -16.90 -8.73 -15.02
C ILE A 576 -16.58 -8.62 -16.50
N SER A 577 -16.86 -9.66 -17.30
CA SER A 577 -16.62 -9.61 -18.75
C SER A 577 -17.34 -8.41 -19.39
N ARG A 578 -18.55 -8.10 -18.93
CA ARG A 578 -19.30 -6.93 -19.41
C ARG A 578 -18.62 -5.60 -19.05
N VAL A 579 -18.10 -5.45 -17.82
CA VAL A 579 -17.36 -4.25 -17.41
C VAL A 579 -16.11 -4.08 -18.27
N LEU A 580 -15.36 -5.15 -18.54
CA LEU A 580 -14.18 -5.10 -19.40
C LEU A 580 -14.53 -4.71 -20.85
N GLN A 581 -15.65 -5.24 -21.37
CA GLN A 581 -16.15 -4.88 -22.70
C GLN A 581 -16.58 -3.41 -22.78
N LEU A 582 -17.23 -2.85 -21.74
CA LEU A 582 -17.55 -1.42 -21.66
C LEU A 582 -16.30 -0.55 -21.63
N LEU A 583 -15.28 -0.95 -20.88
CA LEU A 583 -13.99 -0.25 -20.84
C LEU A 583 -13.32 -0.22 -22.22
N LEU A 584 -13.42 -1.30 -23.02
CA LEU A 584 -12.94 -1.28 -24.40
C LEU A 584 -13.69 -0.27 -25.26
N ILE A 585 -15.01 -0.19 -25.15
CA ILE A 585 -15.80 0.82 -25.86
C ILE A 585 -15.35 2.24 -25.45
N ASP A 586 -15.07 2.47 -24.17
CA ASP A 586 -14.53 3.75 -23.69
C ASP A 586 -13.15 4.06 -24.28
N ILE A 587 -12.24 3.09 -24.29
CA ILE A 587 -10.90 3.25 -24.86
C ILE A 587 -11.00 3.62 -26.35
N LEU A 588 -11.82 2.90 -27.12
CA LEU A 588 -12.01 3.19 -28.55
C LEU A 588 -12.62 4.58 -28.76
N SER A 589 -13.63 4.95 -27.97
CA SER A 589 -14.29 6.26 -28.03
C SER A 589 -13.32 7.41 -27.73
N VAL A 590 -12.48 7.27 -26.70
CA VAL A 590 -11.43 8.25 -26.39
C VAL A 590 -10.39 8.30 -27.50
N GLY A 591 -9.99 7.14 -28.04
CA GLY A 591 -9.06 7.05 -29.16
C GLY A 591 -9.52 7.83 -30.39
N ILE A 592 -10.76 7.63 -30.83
CA ILE A 592 -11.37 8.33 -31.97
C ILE A 592 -11.39 9.85 -31.73
N SER A 593 -11.69 10.28 -30.51
CA SER A 593 -11.71 11.71 -30.13
C SER A 593 -10.35 12.39 -30.23
N LEU A 594 -9.26 11.66 -29.95
CA LEU A 594 -7.89 12.18 -30.02
C LEU A 594 -7.37 12.21 -31.47
N ASP A 595 -7.63 11.16 -32.24
CA ASP A 595 -7.19 11.06 -33.64
C ASP A 595 -7.85 12.14 -34.52
N GLY A 596 -9.14 12.42 -34.28
CA GLY A 596 -9.88 13.48 -34.96
C GLY A 596 -9.40 14.92 -34.68
N ARG A 597 -8.49 15.13 -33.70
CA ARG A 597 -7.83 16.43 -33.48
C ARG A 597 -6.55 16.59 -34.31
N GLY A 598 -5.86 15.49 -34.63
CA GLY A 598 -4.60 15.52 -35.37
C GLY A 598 -4.77 15.94 -36.84
N GLU A 599 -5.87 15.54 -37.50
CA GLU A 599 -6.15 15.94 -38.89
C GLU A 599 -6.76 17.36 -39.01
N ARG A 600 -7.26 17.94 -37.91
CA ARG A 600 -7.96 19.25 -37.92
C ARG A 600 -7.07 20.47 -37.72
N ASP A 601 -5.87 20.29 -37.17
CA ASP A 601 -4.92 21.42 -37.00
C ASP A 601 -4.19 21.79 -38.32
N ASP A 602 -4.22 20.91 -39.34
CA ASP A 602 -3.58 21.16 -40.65
C ASP A 602 -4.53 21.77 -41.71
N ALA A 603 -5.84 21.83 -41.46
CA ALA A 603 -6.83 22.45 -42.34
C ALA A 603 -7.45 23.69 -41.68
N ALA A 604 -6.87 24.85 -41.96
CA ALA A 604 -7.22 26.13 -41.34
C ALA A 604 -8.72 26.51 -41.40
N GLY A 605 -9.15 27.23 -40.35
CA GLY A 605 -10.13 28.31 -40.47
C GLY A 605 -11.59 27.98 -40.13
N THR A 606 -12.06 28.56 -39.01
CA THR A 606 -13.46 28.88 -38.72
C THR A 606 -14.49 27.75 -38.89
N ASP A 607 -14.63 26.92 -37.86
CA ASP A 607 -15.97 26.53 -37.40
C ASP A 607 -15.96 26.02 -35.95
N GLN A 608 -16.30 26.90 -35.01
CA GLN A 608 -16.61 26.55 -33.63
C GLN A 608 -17.95 25.82 -33.57
N HIS A 609 -17.98 24.55 -33.99
CA HIS A 609 -19.15 23.69 -33.77
C HIS A 609 -18.89 22.72 -32.62
N HIS A 610 -19.27 23.19 -31.43
CA HIS A 610 -19.57 22.47 -30.19
C HIS A 610 -19.36 20.95 -30.22
N MET A 611 -18.32 20.48 -29.53
CA MET A 611 -18.39 19.19 -28.84
C MET A 611 -19.55 19.26 -27.84
N LEU A 612 -20.58 18.43 -28.01
CA LEU A 612 -21.60 18.14 -27.01
C LEU A 612 -20.94 17.40 -25.83
N ILE A 613 -20.16 18.12 -25.04
CA ILE A 613 -19.86 17.79 -23.65
C ILE A 613 -20.48 18.89 -22.80
N SER A 614 -21.29 18.47 -21.83
CA SER A 614 -22.13 19.27 -20.94
C SER A 614 -23.47 19.74 -21.53
N HIS A 615 -24.53 19.02 -21.15
CA HIS A 615 -25.74 19.57 -20.51
C HIS A 615 -26.78 18.45 -20.37
N LEU A 616 -26.75 17.76 -19.22
CA LEU A 616 -27.97 17.46 -18.48
C LEU A 616 -27.73 18.01 -17.07
N GLY A 617 -27.72 19.34 -17.01
CA GLY A 617 -28.16 20.03 -15.82
C GLY A 617 -29.68 20.06 -15.86
N SER A 618 -30.28 19.19 -15.06
CA SER A 618 -31.67 19.29 -14.59
C SER A 618 -31.71 18.64 -13.22
#